data_AF-A0A661WHD6-F1
#
_entry.id   AF-A0A661WHD6-F1
#
_cell.length_a   1.000
_cell.length_b   1.000
_cell.length_c   1.000
_cell.angle_alpha   90.00
_cell.angle_beta   90.00
_cell.angle_gamma   90.00
#
_symmetry.space_group_name_H-M   'P 1'
#
loop_
_entity.id
_entity.type
_entity.pdbx_description
1 polymer ?
#
loop_
_entity_poly.entity_id
_entity_poly.type
_entity_poly.pdbx_seq_one_letter_code
_entity_poly.pdbx_strand_id
1 'polypeptide(L)'
;MIGELLREDRLSFWDRLIQGEGVKQPEVSGIVAKLAHDAPPEERVGCIILLAAARISEEGSKTMRRNLIAALRYWFSYSGTKSNSDDLKNLLSESKWRDMDLLTCMGLHLSWREAMHSVGGNGDDYTALKRLKDALRDTYSKEWQRTFGSPPPSNSAHGR
;
A
#
# COMPACT_ATOMS: atom_id res chain seq x y z
N MET A 1 -22.51 7.06 0.47
CA MET A 1 -22.24 8.25 -0.35
C MET A 1 -20.92 8.97 -0.02
N ILE A 2 -20.77 9.78 1.03
CA ILE A 2 -19.48 10.48 1.26
C ILE A 2 -18.34 9.46 1.39
N GLY A 3 -18.48 8.45 2.27
CA GLY A 3 -17.45 7.41 2.49
C GLY A 3 -17.04 6.57 1.26
N GLU A 4 -17.93 6.39 0.28
CA GLU A 4 -17.63 5.64 -0.96
C GLU A 4 -16.78 6.48 -1.92
N LEU A 5 -17.12 7.77 -2.08
CA LEU A 5 -16.34 8.71 -2.87
C LEU A 5 -14.91 8.85 -2.35
N LEU A 6 -14.72 8.81 -1.02
CA LEU A 6 -13.37 8.89 -0.41
C LEU A 6 -12.55 7.64 -0.70
N ARG A 7 -13.23 6.50 -0.75
CA ARG A 7 -12.59 5.23 -1.06
C ARG A 7 -12.11 5.24 -2.50
N GLU A 8 -12.94 5.67 -3.44
CA GLU A 8 -12.59 5.80 -4.86
C GLU A 8 -11.45 6.81 -5.09
N ASP A 9 -11.54 8.01 -4.51
CA ASP A 9 -10.49 9.03 -4.63
C ASP A 9 -9.14 8.52 -4.10
N ARG A 10 -9.14 7.84 -2.95
CA ARG A 10 -7.91 7.23 -2.41
C ARG A 10 -7.38 6.09 -3.27
N LEU A 11 -8.25 5.28 -3.86
CA LEU A 11 -7.84 4.20 -4.74
C LEU A 11 -7.08 4.73 -5.95
N SER A 12 -7.50 5.89 -6.50
CA SER A 12 -6.77 6.53 -7.60
C SER A 12 -5.32 6.89 -7.23
N PHE A 13 -5.08 7.39 -6.01
CA PHE A 13 -3.71 7.68 -5.56
C PHE A 13 -2.90 6.41 -5.27
N TRP A 14 -3.54 5.37 -4.73
CA TRP A 14 -2.88 4.08 -4.53
C TRP A 14 -2.43 3.48 -5.86
N ASP A 15 -3.30 3.50 -6.87
CA ASP A 15 -3.00 3.02 -8.21
C ASP A 15 -1.79 3.77 -8.81
N ARG A 16 -1.83 5.11 -8.79
CA ARG A 16 -0.71 5.95 -9.24
C ARG A 16 0.61 5.61 -8.52
N LEU A 17 0.58 5.45 -7.19
CA LEU A 17 1.75 5.06 -6.40
C LEU A 17 2.28 3.66 -6.75
N ILE A 18 1.39 2.69 -7.00
CA ILE A 18 1.75 1.31 -7.40
C ILE A 18 2.38 1.27 -8.78
N GLN A 19 1.89 2.11 -9.69
CA GLN A 19 2.46 2.29 -11.03
C GLN A 19 3.80 3.03 -11.00
N GLY A 20 4.10 3.71 -9.89
CA GLY A 20 5.34 4.47 -9.70
C GLY A 20 5.25 5.90 -10.21
N GLU A 21 4.05 6.41 -10.40
CA GLU A 21 3.82 7.82 -10.73
C GLU A 21 4.11 8.73 -9.54
N GLY A 22 4.51 9.96 -9.84
CA GLY A 22 4.66 11.00 -8.82
C GLY A 22 3.31 11.39 -8.26
N VAL A 23 3.10 11.14 -6.97
CA VAL A 23 1.95 11.61 -6.21
C VAL A 23 2.45 12.62 -5.19
N LYS A 24 1.99 13.87 -5.29
CA LYS A 24 2.43 14.95 -4.41
C LYS A 24 1.64 14.94 -3.11
N GLN A 25 2.30 15.23 -2.00
CA GLN A 25 1.65 15.27 -0.69
C GLN A 25 0.47 16.26 -0.63
N PRO A 26 0.54 17.47 -1.23
CA PRO A 26 -0.57 18.41 -1.22
C PRO A 26 -1.84 17.91 -1.93
N GLU A 27 -1.71 17.10 -2.98
CA GLU A 27 -2.85 16.49 -3.69
C GLU A 27 -3.63 15.56 -2.76
N VAL A 28 -2.91 14.71 -2.03
CA VAL A 28 -3.49 13.78 -1.05
C VAL A 28 -4.04 14.54 0.17
N SER A 29 -3.32 15.57 0.63
CA SER A 29 -3.73 16.38 1.79
C SER A 29 -5.07 17.07 1.57
N GLY A 30 -5.37 17.56 0.35
CA GLY A 30 -6.66 18.18 0.04
C GLY A 30 -7.86 17.24 0.20
N ILE A 31 -7.66 15.93 0.03
CA ILE A 31 -8.69 14.90 0.25
C ILE A 31 -8.69 14.49 1.72
N VAL A 32 -7.53 14.18 2.31
CA VAL A 32 -7.44 13.74 3.72
C VAL A 32 -7.92 14.82 4.69
N ALA A 33 -7.62 16.10 4.45
CA ALA A 33 -8.05 17.21 5.31
C ALA A 33 -9.57 17.36 5.41
N LYS A 34 -10.31 16.99 4.36
CA LYS A 34 -11.78 17.07 4.36
C LYS A 34 -12.43 15.97 5.22
N LEU A 35 -11.68 14.91 5.59
CA LEU A 35 -12.29 13.60 5.87
C LEU A 35 -11.68 12.87 7.06
N ALA A 36 -10.42 13.14 7.40
CA ALA A 36 -9.71 12.39 8.43
C ALA A 36 -10.30 12.57 9.83
N HIS A 37 -10.82 13.74 10.16
CA HIS A 37 -11.35 14.01 11.50
C HIS A 37 -12.68 13.32 11.77
N ASP A 38 -13.53 13.18 10.76
CA ASP A 38 -14.88 12.63 10.89
C ASP A 38 -14.97 11.14 10.50
N ALA A 39 -13.94 10.59 9.88
CA ALA A 39 -13.91 9.19 9.46
C ALA A 39 -13.78 8.22 10.66
N PRO A 40 -14.24 6.95 10.53
CA PRO A 40 -13.95 5.88 11.48
C PRO A 40 -12.44 5.64 11.65
N PRO A 41 -11.97 5.15 12.81
CA PRO A 41 -10.55 4.98 13.12
C PRO A 41 -9.74 4.25 12.03
N GLU A 42 -10.30 3.20 11.42
CA GLU A 42 -9.67 2.39 10.39
C GLU A 42 -9.43 3.18 9.10
N GLU A 43 -10.39 4.02 8.72
CA GLU A 43 -10.30 4.87 7.54
C GLU A 43 -9.30 6.02 7.77
N ARG A 44 -9.14 6.50 9.03
CA ARG A 44 -8.08 7.46 9.39
C ARG A 44 -6.70 6.87 9.13
N VAL A 45 -6.46 5.64 9.59
CA VAL A 45 -5.19 4.94 9.38
C VAL A 45 -4.87 4.85 7.89
N GLY A 46 -5.82 4.41 7.06
CA GLY A 46 -5.63 4.34 5.61
C GLY A 46 -5.27 5.69 4.96
N CYS A 47 -5.93 6.77 5.38
CA CYS A 47 -5.64 8.12 4.92
C CYS A 47 -4.23 8.60 5.31
N ILE A 48 -3.81 8.37 6.57
CA ILE A 48 -2.48 8.79 7.02
C ILE A 48 -1.37 7.95 6.40
N ILE A 49 -1.58 6.65 6.19
CA ILE A 49 -0.62 5.81 5.46
C ILE A 49 -0.46 6.30 4.02
N LEU A 50 -1.55 6.70 3.35
CA LEU A 50 -1.49 7.29 2.01
C LEU A 50 -0.70 8.60 1.98
N LEU A 51 -0.90 9.49 2.97
CA LEU A 51 -0.10 10.72 3.10
C LEU A 51 1.38 10.42 3.28
N ALA A 52 1.71 9.43 4.12
CA ALA A 52 3.09 9.03 4.35
C ALA A 52 3.74 8.46 3.07
N ALA A 53 3.01 7.63 2.33
CA ALA A 53 3.48 7.08 1.06
C ALA A 53 3.68 8.18 0.00
N ALA A 54 2.73 9.11 -0.13
CA ALA A 54 2.85 10.25 -1.04
C ALA A 54 4.08 11.12 -0.70
N ARG A 55 4.32 11.36 0.58
CA ARG A 55 5.50 12.12 1.02
C ARG A 55 6.82 11.44 0.69
N ILE A 56 6.89 10.12 0.86
CA ILE A 56 8.08 9.35 0.45
C ILE A 56 8.22 9.34 -1.08
N SER A 57 7.11 9.29 -1.82
CA SER A 57 7.11 9.39 -3.29
C SER A 57 7.63 10.74 -3.77
N GLU A 58 7.33 11.83 -3.05
CA GLU A 58 7.78 13.18 -3.40
C GLU A 58 9.22 13.47 -2.95
N GLU A 59 9.50 13.32 -1.66
CA GLU A 59 10.75 13.77 -1.01
C GLU A 59 11.83 12.67 -0.94
N GLY A 60 11.44 11.40 -1.10
CA GLY A 60 12.35 10.25 -0.94
C GLY A 60 13.43 10.18 -2.02
N SER A 61 14.57 9.60 -1.67
CA SER A 61 15.63 9.30 -2.64
C SER A 61 15.12 8.35 -3.73
N LYS A 62 15.79 8.34 -4.90
CA LYS A 62 15.43 7.42 -6.01
C LYS A 62 15.32 5.96 -5.54
N THR A 63 16.24 5.53 -4.69
CA THR A 63 16.22 4.19 -4.08
C THR A 63 15.01 3.99 -3.17
N MET A 64 14.68 4.96 -2.33
CA MET A 64 13.52 4.86 -1.42
C MET A 64 12.20 4.80 -2.19
N ARG A 65 12.05 5.62 -3.24
CA ARG A 65 10.88 5.61 -4.12
C ARG A 65 10.71 4.27 -4.83
N ARG A 66 11.80 3.73 -5.38
CA ARG A 66 11.80 2.39 -5.97
C ARG A 66 11.34 1.33 -4.96
N ASN A 67 11.89 1.37 -3.74
CA ASN A 67 11.53 0.42 -2.70
C ASN A 67 10.07 0.57 -2.28
N LEU A 68 9.54 1.81 -2.22
CA LEU A 68 8.13 2.08 -1.98
C LEU A 68 7.24 1.40 -3.03
N ILE A 69 7.55 1.57 -4.31
CA ILE A 69 6.81 0.94 -5.40
C ILE A 69 6.82 -0.60 -5.26
N ALA A 70 8.00 -1.19 -5.03
CA ALA A 70 8.12 -2.63 -4.80
C ALA A 70 7.28 -3.08 -3.60
N ALA A 71 7.32 -2.36 -2.48
CA ALA A 71 6.57 -2.73 -1.30
C ALA A 71 5.05 -2.59 -1.50
N LEU A 72 4.60 -1.58 -2.24
CA LEU A 72 3.18 -1.44 -2.59
C LEU A 72 2.72 -2.59 -3.48
N ARG A 73 3.47 -2.93 -4.54
CA ARG A 73 3.18 -4.10 -5.38
C ARG A 73 3.16 -5.40 -4.57
N TYR A 74 4.14 -5.55 -3.68
CA TYR A 74 4.19 -6.65 -2.72
C TYR A 74 2.90 -6.69 -1.88
N TRP A 75 2.60 -5.66 -1.09
CA TRP A 75 1.44 -5.65 -0.17
C TRP A 75 0.09 -5.73 -0.87
N PHE A 76 -0.10 -5.01 -1.98
CA PHE A 76 -1.39 -4.99 -2.68
C PHE A 76 -1.64 -6.29 -3.45
N SER A 77 -0.62 -7.01 -3.90
CA SER A 77 -0.80 -8.35 -4.48
C SER A 77 -1.46 -9.32 -3.48
N TYR A 78 -1.15 -9.22 -2.19
CA TYR A 78 -1.78 -10.05 -1.13
C TYR A 78 -3.19 -9.60 -0.73
N SER A 79 -3.63 -8.40 -1.12
CA SER A 79 -4.84 -7.78 -0.56
C SER A 79 -6.16 -8.20 -1.26
N GLY A 80 -6.09 -8.86 -2.42
CA GLY A 80 -7.25 -9.27 -3.23
C GLY A 80 -7.88 -10.63 -2.85
N THR A 81 -7.26 -11.43 -1.97
CA THR A 81 -7.61 -12.85 -1.79
C THR A 81 -8.22 -13.21 -0.43
N LYS A 82 -8.61 -12.24 0.40
CA LYS A 82 -9.59 -12.52 1.48
C LYS A 82 -11.01 -12.80 0.95
N SER A 83 -11.19 -12.80 -0.37
CA SER A 83 -12.37 -13.32 -1.05
C SER A 83 -12.24 -14.84 -1.24
N ASN A 84 -12.96 -15.58 -0.40
CA ASN A 84 -13.45 -16.94 -0.67
C ASN A 84 -14.37 -16.96 -1.92
N SER A 85 -14.00 -16.36 -3.07
CA SER A 85 -14.85 -16.50 -4.26
C SER A 85 -14.68 -17.91 -4.82
N ASP A 86 -15.75 -18.67 -4.75
CA ASP A 86 -15.83 -20.00 -5.34
C ASP A 86 -15.57 -19.96 -6.86
N ASP A 87 -15.77 -18.80 -7.50
CA ASP A 87 -15.40 -18.56 -8.89
C ASP A 87 -13.89 -18.66 -9.15
N LEU A 88 -13.06 -18.11 -8.25
CA LEU A 88 -11.61 -18.25 -8.38
C LEU A 88 -11.22 -19.71 -8.13
N LYS A 89 -11.82 -20.37 -7.13
CA LYS A 89 -11.56 -21.80 -6.87
C LYS A 89 -11.96 -22.70 -8.04
N ASN A 90 -13.06 -22.39 -8.72
CA ASN A 90 -13.54 -23.12 -9.90
C ASN A 90 -12.60 -22.90 -11.10
N LEU A 91 -12.21 -21.65 -11.38
CA LEU A 91 -11.17 -21.33 -12.38
C LEU A 91 -9.82 -22.02 -12.09
N LEU A 92 -9.43 -22.13 -10.81
CA LEU A 92 -8.21 -22.81 -10.36
C LEU A 92 -8.26 -24.35 -10.50
N SER A 93 -9.46 -24.93 -10.61
CA SER A 93 -9.69 -26.38 -10.74
C SER A 93 -9.74 -26.85 -12.20
N GLU A 94 -9.95 -25.95 -13.15
CA GLU A 94 -9.82 -26.23 -14.57
C GLU A 94 -8.32 -26.36 -14.93
N SER A 95 -7.89 -27.61 -15.11
CA SER A 95 -6.50 -28.07 -15.21
C SER A 95 -5.61 -27.35 -16.22
N LYS A 96 -6.18 -26.62 -17.19
CA LYS A 96 -5.39 -25.93 -18.23
C LYS A 96 -4.61 -24.72 -17.72
N TRP A 97 -5.04 -24.06 -16.64
CA TRP A 97 -4.39 -22.84 -16.13
C TRP A 97 -3.32 -23.14 -15.07
N ARG A 98 -3.45 -24.27 -14.36
CA ARG A 98 -2.46 -24.75 -13.38
C ARG A 98 -1.13 -25.12 -14.02
N ASP A 99 -1.17 -25.73 -15.20
CA ASP A 99 0.02 -26.20 -15.91
C ASP A 99 0.76 -25.09 -16.67
N MET A 100 0.16 -23.90 -16.80
CA MET A 100 0.73 -22.77 -17.54
C MET A 100 1.47 -21.76 -16.65
N ASP A 101 1.55 -21.99 -15.34
CA ASP A 101 2.11 -21.05 -14.35
C ASP A 101 1.49 -19.63 -14.41
N LEU A 102 0.36 -19.51 -15.12
CA LEU A 102 -0.26 -18.25 -15.46
C LEU A 102 -0.84 -17.57 -14.22
N LEU A 103 -1.22 -18.36 -13.21
CA LEU A 103 -1.73 -17.90 -11.93
C LEU A 103 -0.63 -17.30 -11.04
N THR A 104 0.59 -17.83 -11.16
CA THR A 104 1.81 -17.26 -10.59
C THR A 104 2.13 -15.94 -11.32
N CYS A 105 1.96 -15.89 -12.64
CA CYS A 105 2.08 -14.65 -13.44
C CYS A 105 0.94 -13.63 -13.21
N MET A 106 -0.26 -14.07 -12.85
CA MET A 106 -1.43 -13.22 -12.59
C MET A 106 -1.39 -12.56 -11.20
N GLY A 107 -0.36 -12.81 -10.41
CA GLY A 107 -0.01 -11.95 -9.28
C GLY A 107 -0.98 -12.01 -8.11
N LEU A 108 -1.33 -13.21 -7.65
CA LEU A 108 -2.06 -13.35 -6.39
C LEU A 108 -1.14 -13.16 -5.15
N HIS A 109 0.19 -13.33 -5.30
CA HIS A 109 1.15 -13.25 -4.18
C HIS A 109 2.59 -12.98 -4.68
N LEU A 110 2.93 -11.73 -5.00
CA LEU A 110 4.33 -11.42 -5.33
C LEU A 110 5.20 -11.63 -4.10
N SER A 111 6.27 -12.42 -4.22
CA SER A 111 7.36 -12.41 -3.25
C SER A 111 8.07 -11.05 -3.25
N TRP A 112 8.78 -10.74 -2.16
CA TRP A 112 9.61 -9.51 -2.12
C TRP A 112 10.62 -9.48 -3.26
N ARG A 113 11.21 -10.65 -3.60
CA ARG A 113 12.16 -10.79 -4.69
C ARG A 113 11.53 -10.39 -6.03
N GLU A 114 10.35 -10.92 -6.35
CA GLU A 114 9.63 -10.59 -7.60
C GLU A 114 9.21 -9.12 -7.63
N ALA A 115 8.71 -8.58 -6.52
CA ALA A 115 8.32 -7.19 -6.41
C ALA A 115 9.52 -6.24 -6.65
N MET A 116 10.69 -6.57 -6.10
CA MET A 116 11.92 -5.81 -6.33
C MET A 116 12.44 -5.95 -7.76
N HIS A 117 12.36 -7.12 -8.36
CA HIS A 117 12.71 -7.30 -9.78
C HIS A 117 11.82 -6.45 -10.69
N SER A 118 10.52 -6.33 -10.38
CA SER A 118 9.56 -5.53 -11.15
C SER A 118 9.91 -4.03 -11.22
N VAL A 119 10.81 -3.56 -10.36
CA VAL A 119 11.27 -2.16 -10.29
C VAL A 119 12.78 -2.03 -10.56
N GLY A 120 13.43 -3.07 -11.07
CA GLY A 120 14.87 -3.08 -11.34
C GLY A 120 15.75 -3.01 -10.09
N GLY A 121 15.27 -3.54 -8.96
CA GLY A 121 15.99 -3.62 -7.69
C GLY A 121 16.63 -5.00 -7.45
N ASN A 122 17.49 -5.09 -6.43
CA ASN A 122 18.01 -6.37 -5.96
C ASN A 122 16.94 -7.08 -5.11
N GLY A 123 16.45 -8.21 -5.59
CA GLY A 123 15.40 -8.99 -4.90
C GLY A 123 15.85 -9.71 -3.63
N ASP A 124 17.17 -9.80 -3.38
CA ASP A 124 17.72 -10.39 -2.16
C ASP A 124 17.93 -9.36 -1.03
N ASP A 125 17.74 -8.07 -1.32
CA ASP A 125 17.86 -7.02 -0.31
C ASP A 125 16.57 -6.89 0.52
N TYR A 126 16.38 -7.80 1.48
CA TYR A 126 15.29 -7.69 2.46
C TYR A 126 15.48 -6.53 3.45
N THR A 127 16.69 -5.98 3.54
CA THR A 127 16.96 -4.80 4.39
C THR A 127 16.29 -3.55 3.82
N ALA A 128 16.12 -3.48 2.49
CA ALA A 128 15.36 -2.41 1.83
C ALA A 128 13.89 -2.36 2.28
N LEU A 129 13.22 -3.52 2.40
CA LEU A 129 11.84 -3.59 2.91
C LEU A 129 11.76 -3.10 4.37
N LYS A 130 12.73 -3.50 5.21
CA LYS A 130 12.79 -3.04 6.60
C LYS A 130 12.98 -1.53 6.69
N ARG A 131 13.97 -0.98 5.99
CA ARG A 131 14.25 0.47 5.96
C ARG A 131 13.05 1.28 5.49
N LEU A 132 12.34 0.78 4.47
CA LEU A 132 11.11 1.43 3.99
C LEU A 132 10.01 1.38 5.06
N LYS A 133 9.79 0.24 5.71
CA LYS A 133 8.80 0.12 6.79
C LYS A 133 9.09 1.09 7.94
N ASP A 134 10.36 1.20 8.33
CA ASP A 134 10.78 2.16 9.35
C ASP A 134 10.51 3.61 8.88
N ALA A 135 10.90 3.96 7.64
CA ALA A 135 10.63 5.29 7.08
C ALA A 135 9.12 5.61 6.97
N LEU A 136 8.30 4.63 6.57
CA LEU A 136 6.84 4.76 6.52
C LEU A 136 6.25 4.95 7.92
N ARG A 137 6.70 4.18 8.92
CA ARG A 137 6.24 4.34 10.31
C ARG A 137 6.57 5.72 10.87
N ASP A 138 7.78 6.19 10.62
CA ASP A 138 8.24 7.50 11.09
C ASP A 138 7.44 8.62 10.42
N THR A 139 7.21 8.50 9.11
CA THR A 139 6.43 9.48 8.34
C THR A 139 4.94 9.44 8.73
N TYR A 140 4.36 8.25 8.88
CA TYR A 140 3.01 8.05 9.40
C TYR A 140 2.81 8.73 10.75
N SER A 141 3.75 8.55 11.68
CA SER A 141 3.64 9.16 13.02
C SER A 141 3.68 10.69 12.95
N LYS A 142 4.52 11.25 12.07
CA LYS A 142 4.59 12.70 11.83
C LYS A 142 3.32 13.25 11.19
N GLU A 143 2.78 12.57 10.17
CA GLU A 143 1.55 12.99 9.51
C GLU A 143 0.32 12.84 10.42
N TRP A 144 0.28 11.79 11.25
CA TRP A 144 -0.76 11.62 12.26
C TRP A 144 -0.74 12.77 13.26
N GLN A 145 0.42 13.06 13.86
CA GLN A 145 0.58 14.16 14.81
C GLN A 145 0.23 15.52 14.19
N ARG A 146 0.61 15.74 12.93
CA ARG A 146 0.26 16.96 12.19
C ARG A 146 -1.24 17.08 11.95
N THR A 147 -1.90 15.98 11.61
CA THR A 147 -3.33 15.98 11.27
C THR A 147 -4.20 16.07 12.51
N PHE A 148 -3.90 15.30 13.56
CA PHE A 148 -4.77 15.14 14.71
C PHE A 148 -4.29 15.82 15.99
N GLY A 149 -3.10 16.43 15.99
CA GLY A 149 -2.52 17.09 17.17
C GLY A 149 -2.18 16.14 18.33
N SER A 150 -2.27 14.83 18.12
CA SER A 150 -2.05 13.77 19.12
C SER A 150 -1.18 12.66 18.54
N PRO A 151 -0.52 11.83 19.36
CA PRO A 151 0.23 10.68 18.85
C PRO A 151 -0.71 9.65 18.22
N PRO A 152 -0.22 8.83 17.27
CA PRO A 152 -1.01 7.72 16.72
C PRO A 152 -1.45 6.76 17.83
N PRO A 153 -2.62 6.13 17.71
CA PRO A 153 -3.05 5.10 18.64
C PRO A 153 -1.97 4.01 18.70
N SER A 154 -1.58 3.62 19.93
CA SER A 154 -0.60 2.58 20.13
C SER A 154 -1.16 1.26 19.60
N ASN A 155 -0.52 0.67 18.60
CA ASN A 155 -0.80 -0.70 18.13
C ASN A 155 -0.32 -1.74 19.15
N SER A 156 -0.59 -1.53 20.44
CA SER A 156 -0.31 -2.50 21.53
C SER A 156 -1.48 -3.47 21.77
N ALA A 157 -2.53 -3.43 20.95
CA ALA A 157 -3.75 -4.21 21.17
C ALA A 157 -3.90 -5.46 20.27
N HIS A 158 -2.90 -5.85 19.47
CA HIS A 158 -2.88 -7.16 18.80
C HIS A 158 -1.64 -7.95 19.21
N GLY A 159 -1.57 -8.25 20.50
CA GLY A 159 -0.89 -9.45 20.97
C GLY A 159 -1.84 -10.63 20.86
N ARG A 160 -1.59 -11.51 19.89
CA ARG A 160 -1.68 -12.98 19.94
C ARG A 160 -1.55 -13.55 18.54
#